data_AF-A0A2S9GQ24-F1
#
_entry.id   AF-A0A2S9GQ24-F1
#
_cell.length_a   1.000
_cell.length_b   1.000
_cell.length_c   1.000
_cell.angle_alpha   90.00
_cell.angle_beta   90.00
_cell.angle_gamma   90.00
#
_symmetry.space_group_name_H-M   'P 1'
#
loop_
_entity.id
_entity.type
_entity.pdbx_description
1 polymer ?
#
loop_
_entity_poly.entity_id
_entity_poly.type
_entity_poly.pdbx_seq_one_letter_code
_entity_poly.pdbx_strand_id
1 'polypeptide(L)' 'ADVPPTDVVVQRGPTLDGIGKYYADTIEISDAEAVDVVKALKDAKVDVMVSYLPVGSEEADKFYAQCAIDAGV' A
#
# COMPACT_ATOMS: atom_id res chain seq x y z
N ALA A 1 -17.54 -17.09 -8.66
CA ALA A 1 -16.39 -17.30 -9.56
C ALA A 1 -15.15 -17.32 -8.68
N ASP A 2 -14.23 -18.23 -8.95
CA ASP A 2 -13.02 -18.42 -8.12
C ASP A 2 -11.86 -17.56 -8.64
N VAL A 3 -10.94 -17.19 -7.74
CA VAL A 3 -9.74 -16.41 -8.06
C VAL A 3 -8.53 -17.35 -8.09
N PRO A 4 -7.82 -17.50 -9.23
CA PRO A 4 -6.62 -18.33 -9.30
C PRO A 4 -5.42 -17.67 -8.59
N PRO A 5 -4.39 -18.43 -8.17
CA PRO A 5 -3.14 -17.88 -7.66
C PRO A 5 -2.47 -16.96 -8.68
N THR A 6 -1.93 -15.83 -8.23
CA THR A 6 -1.32 -14.80 -9.09
C THR A 6 0.20 -14.75 -9.01
N ASP A 7 0.81 -15.54 -8.11
CA ASP A 7 2.23 -15.47 -7.73
C ASP A 7 2.69 -14.08 -7.21
N VAL A 8 1.75 -13.20 -6.88
CA VAL A 8 2.01 -11.87 -6.29
C VAL A 8 1.92 -11.97 -4.77
N VAL A 9 3.02 -11.65 -4.09
CA VAL A 9 3.07 -11.55 -2.62
C VAL A 9 2.78 -10.11 -2.20
N VAL A 10 1.87 -9.94 -1.23
CA VAL A 10 1.56 -8.62 -0.66
C VAL A 10 2.77 -8.09 0.11
N GLN A 11 3.23 -6.89 -0.26
CA GLN A 11 4.34 -6.22 0.39
C GLN A 11 3.83 -5.29 1.51
N ARG A 12 4.64 -5.12 2.56
CA ARG A 12 4.36 -4.19 3.64
C ARG A 12 4.65 -2.76 3.19
N GLY A 13 3.63 -1.93 2.94
CA GLY A 13 3.82 -0.49 2.74
C GLY A 13 3.66 0.31 4.05
N PRO A 14 4.06 1.59 4.15
CA PRO A 14 3.86 2.39 5.36
C PRO A 14 2.39 2.52 5.78
N THR A 15 2.10 2.39 7.08
CA THR A 15 0.72 2.48 7.62
C THR A 15 0.22 3.91 7.65
N LEU A 16 1.03 4.85 8.14
CA LEU A 16 0.69 6.27 8.33
C LEU A 16 -0.67 6.42 9.04
N ASP A 17 -1.53 7.31 8.57
CA ASP A 17 -2.91 7.49 9.06
C ASP A 17 -3.93 6.53 8.42
N GLY A 18 -3.45 5.42 7.82
CA GLY A 18 -4.22 4.35 7.21
C GLY A 18 -5.09 3.53 8.18
N ILE A 19 -4.72 3.47 9.45
CA ILE A 19 -5.39 2.63 10.46
C ILE A 19 -5.94 3.52 11.58
N GLY A 20 -7.26 3.72 11.56
CA GLY A 20 -7.99 4.36 12.65
C GLY A 20 -8.25 3.42 13.83
N LYS A 21 -8.78 3.97 14.93
CA LYS A 21 -9.04 3.25 16.19
C LYS A 21 -9.77 1.92 16.00
N TYR A 22 -10.88 1.92 15.25
CA TYR A 22 -11.69 0.72 15.06
C TYR A 22 -10.96 -0.39 14.26
N TYR A 23 -10.04 -0.02 13.36
CA TYR A 23 -9.19 -0.99 12.69
C TYR A 23 -8.13 -1.54 13.63
N ALA A 24 -7.46 -0.69 14.41
CA ALA A 24 -6.47 -1.14 15.38
C ALA A 24 -7.04 -2.12 16.43
N ASP A 25 -8.34 -2.01 16.75
CA ASP A 25 -9.02 -2.94 17.66
C ASP A 25 -9.40 -4.29 17.00
N THR A 26 -9.32 -4.41 15.67
CA THR A 26 -9.79 -5.59 14.91
C THR A 26 -8.72 -6.31 14.11
N ILE A 27 -7.58 -5.68 13.83
CA ILE A 27 -6.47 -6.25 13.08
C ILE A 27 -5.13 -6.01 13.78
N GLU A 28 -4.20 -6.96 13.61
CA GLU A 28 -2.82 -6.80 14.04
C GLU A 28 -1.98 -6.22 12.89
N ILE A 29 -1.20 -5.18 13.19
CA ILE A 29 -0.27 -4.60 12.22
C ILE A 29 0.90 -5.56 12.07
N SER A 30 1.26 -5.89 10.82
CA SER A 30 2.42 -6.73 10.54
C SER A 30 3.73 -6.13 11.08
N ASP A 31 4.51 -6.98 11.76
CA ASP A 31 5.86 -6.67 12.28
C ASP A 31 6.94 -6.53 11.19
N ALA A 32 6.61 -6.82 9.93
CA ALA A 32 7.54 -6.62 8.83
C ALA A 32 7.88 -5.13 8.66
N GLU A 33 9.11 -4.86 8.22
CA GLU A 33 9.51 -3.50 7.86
C GLU A 33 8.81 -3.05 6.58
N ALA A 34 8.47 -1.76 6.51
CA ALA A 34 7.89 -1.20 5.31
C ALA A 34 8.92 -1.17 4.18
N VAL A 35 8.50 -1.61 2.99
CA VAL A 35 9.31 -1.56 1.78
C VAL A 35 9.44 -0.13 1.27
N ASP A 36 10.49 0.11 0.48
CA ASP A 36 10.56 1.29 -0.38
C ASP A 36 9.54 1.12 -1.51
N VAL A 37 8.43 1.85 -1.40
CA VAL A 37 7.30 1.77 -2.33
C VAL A 37 7.71 2.23 -3.73
N VAL A 38 8.52 3.28 -3.86
CA VAL A 38 9.00 3.76 -5.17
C VAL A 38 9.82 2.69 -5.86
N LYS A 39 10.75 2.06 -5.12
CA LYS A 39 11.53 0.95 -5.65
C LYS A 39 10.65 -0.23 -6.03
N ALA A 40 9.71 -0.62 -5.18
CA ALA A 40 8.79 -1.73 -5.44
C ALA A 40 7.96 -1.52 -6.71
N LEU A 41 7.44 -0.31 -6.93
CA LEU A 41 6.69 0.05 -8.14
C LEU A 41 7.58 -0.03 -9.40
N LYS A 42 8.82 0.48 -9.33
CA LYS A 42 9.78 0.43 -10.44
C LYS A 42 10.20 -1.00 -10.78
N ASP A 43 10.55 -1.80 -9.77
CA ASP A 43 10.98 -3.20 -9.94
C ASP A 43 9.86 -4.05 -10.55
N ALA A 44 8.61 -3.78 -10.18
CA ALA A 44 7.42 -4.43 -10.73
C ALA A 44 6.96 -3.86 -12.08
N LYS A 45 7.55 -2.75 -12.55
CA LYS A 45 7.17 -2.05 -13.81
C LYS A 45 5.68 -1.75 -13.86
N VAL A 46 5.15 -1.15 -12.80
CA VAL A 46 3.73 -0.82 -12.69
C VAL A 46 3.36 0.31 -13.66
N ASP A 47 2.21 0.18 -14.33
CA ASP A 47 1.68 1.24 -15.21
C ASP A 47 0.56 2.07 -14.54
N VAL A 48 -0.15 1.49 -13.57
CA VAL A 48 -1.25 2.14 -12.84
C VAL A 48 -1.27 1.68 -11.39
N MET A 49 -1.37 2.62 -10.45
CA MET A 49 -1.59 2.33 -9.03
C MET A 49 -3.02 2.70 -8.64
N VAL A 50 -3.73 1.75 -8.02
CA VAL A 50 -5.08 1.97 -7.47
C VAL A 50 -4.98 2.07 -5.96
N SER A 51 -5.40 3.21 -5.39
CA SER A 51 -5.44 3.43 -3.93
C SER A 51 -6.82 3.05 -3.38
N TYR A 52 -6.85 2.02 -2.52
CA TYR A 52 -8.04 1.62 -1.75
C TYR A 52 -7.83 1.88 -0.24
N LEU A 53 -7.26 3.03 0.10
CA LEU A 53 -7.04 3.41 1.49
C LEU A 53 -8.38 3.73 2.19
N PRO A 54 -8.46 3.50 3.51
CA PRO A 54 -9.63 3.91 4.29
C PRO A 54 -9.90 5.42 4.21
N VAL A 55 -11.16 5.78 4.39
CA VAL A 55 -11.56 7.19 4.45
C VAL A 55 -10.86 7.86 5.64
N GLY A 56 -10.30 9.05 5.39
CA GLY A 56 -9.58 9.84 6.40
C GLY A 56 -8.06 9.68 6.39
N SER A 57 -7.51 8.80 5.54
CA SER A 57 -6.09 8.53 5.44
C SER A 57 -5.37 9.49 4.47
N GLU A 58 -5.38 10.78 4.79
CA GLU A 58 -4.85 11.85 3.94
C GLU A 58 -3.32 11.78 3.81
N GLU A 59 -2.60 11.53 4.91
CA GLU A 59 -1.14 11.40 4.91
C GLU A 59 -0.72 10.19 4.09
N ALA A 60 -1.39 9.05 4.29
CA ALA A 60 -1.13 7.83 3.54
C ALA A 60 -1.42 8.03 2.04
N ASP A 61 -2.57 8.58 1.68
CA ASP A 61 -2.94 8.72 0.26
C ASP A 61 -2.00 9.68 -0.47
N LYS A 62 -1.60 10.79 0.18
CA LYS A 62 -0.57 11.70 -0.35
C LYS A 62 0.79 11.03 -0.46
N PHE A 63 1.19 10.22 0.53
CA PHE A 63 2.45 9.48 0.50
C PHE A 63 2.49 8.52 -0.69
N TYR A 64 1.45 7.71 -0.90
CA TYR A 64 1.40 6.77 -2.02
C TYR A 64 1.28 7.51 -3.36
N ALA A 65 0.51 8.61 -3.43
CA ALA A 65 0.45 9.45 -4.63
C ALA A 65 1.84 10.01 -5.00
N GLN A 66 2.62 10.47 -4.02
CA GLN A 66 3.99 10.91 -4.26
C GLN A 66 4.89 9.75 -4.73
N CYS A 67 4.74 8.56 -4.14
CA CYS A 67 5.47 7.39 -4.59
C CYS A 67 5.16 7.01 -6.05
N ALA A 68 3.90 7.13 -6.46
CA ALA A 68 3.49 6.90 -7.86
C ALA A 68 4.13 7.94 -8.80
N ILE A 69 4.09 9.23 -8.44
CA ILE A 69 4.75 10.30 -9.20
C ILE A 69 6.26 10.02 -9.35
N ASP A 70 6.94 9.65 -8.26
CA ASP A 70 8.39 9.38 -8.25
C ASP A 70 8.76 8.08 -8.98
N ALA A 71 7.79 7.16 -9.12
CA ALA A 71 7.90 5.92 -9.88
C ALA A 71 7.53 6.05 -11.36
N GLY A 72 6.81 7.11 -11.74
CA GLY A 72 6.28 7.29 -13.09
C GLY A 72 5.08 6.38 -13.38
N VAL A 73 4.25 6.14 -12.36
CA VAL A 73 3.03 5.30 -12.38
C VAL A 73 1.78 6.18 -12.37
#